data_AF-A0AA43RJB9-F1
#
_entry.id   AF-A0AA43RJB9-F1
#
_cell.length_a   1.000
_cell.length_b   1.000
_cell.length_c   1.000
_cell.angle_alpha   90.00
_cell.angle_beta   90.00
_cell.angle_gamma   90.00
#
_symmetry.space_group_name_H-M   'P 1'
#
loop_
_entity.id
_entity.type
_entity.pdbx_description
1 polymer ?
#
loop_
_entity_poly.entity_id
_entity_poly.type
_entity_poly.pdbx_seq_one_letter_code
_entity_poly.pdbx_strand_id
1 'polypeptide(L)'
;MANYMLMSRLYAPTLKETPSDADIESHKLLTRGAFLRKTSSGIYTFLPLGQLVLHKIENIIREEMAAAGSQEILMPALQPAELWKESGRWDDYGPELMRLVDRHDHMYCLGPTHEEVITSLIKNELNSYKQLPCNLYQIQTKYRDEIRPRFGLLRGREFIMKDAYSFHDTQESLQETYDEMSRAYGRVNDRCGLNWRGVEADSGQIGGKVTTEFMALANSGEAELVHCECGYAANVEAGECICKACAHEADHIEKISTPGVHTIEELSEFLHVEENQTMKALSGKSADGDVFVLFVPGDHEVNEIKAAKAIPGFEILTDEEMEELGLHKGSMGPVGLSDGIKVIADNSLQPIERWVVGANEEGYHYVGAKQGEDFEVSGWADLCVTKPGDECPCCHKPLEGDRGIEVSQVFQLGTKYSESMKAFYLDEKGKQQPFIMGCYGIGVTRTLAAIVEQHFDENGIKWPVTVAPAHVCVLAVGKDDYILEAAAKIAEDCANAGLEVVLD
;
A
#
# COMPACT_ATOMS: atom_id res chain seq x y z
N MET A 1 -26.86 32.59 18.85
CA MET A 1 -25.90 32.76 17.72
C MET A 1 -26.56 32.12 16.52
N ALA A 2 -26.36 32.63 15.31
CA ALA A 2 -26.93 32.01 14.11
C ALA A 2 -26.41 30.56 13.97
N ASN A 3 -27.29 29.62 13.63
CA ASN A 3 -26.96 28.19 13.49
C ASN A 3 -26.35 27.85 12.11
N TYR A 4 -25.81 28.85 11.39
CA TYR A 4 -25.23 28.69 10.05
C TYR A 4 -23.92 29.49 9.92
N MET A 5 -23.07 29.08 8.96
CA MET A 5 -21.81 29.76 8.64
C MET A 5 -22.03 30.95 7.71
N LEU A 6 -21.25 32.01 7.87
CA LEU A 6 -21.21 33.15 6.94
C LEU A 6 -19.93 33.06 6.11
N MET A 7 -20.05 33.03 4.78
CA MET A 7 -18.89 32.97 3.88
C MET A 7 -17.96 34.17 4.11
N SER A 8 -18.52 35.36 4.35
CA SER A 8 -17.78 36.59 4.69
C SER A 8 -16.93 36.52 5.97
N ARG A 9 -17.18 35.55 6.86
CA ARG A 9 -16.40 35.32 8.09
C ARG A 9 -15.52 34.07 8.01
N LEU A 10 -15.64 33.30 6.94
CA LEU A 10 -14.88 32.08 6.73
C LEU A 10 -13.52 32.43 6.10
N TYR A 11 -12.45 31.86 6.64
CA TYR A 11 -11.16 31.91 5.96
C TYR A 11 -11.12 30.86 4.83
N ALA A 12 -11.66 31.23 3.66
CA ALA A 12 -11.70 30.37 2.46
C ALA A 12 -11.12 31.11 1.24
N PRO A 13 -9.80 31.40 1.21
CA PRO A 13 -9.17 32.17 0.13
C PRO A 13 -9.04 31.35 -1.16
N THR A 14 -10.12 31.14 -1.92
CA THR A 14 -10.11 30.34 -3.16
C THR A 14 -9.11 30.85 -4.20
N LEU A 15 -8.54 29.95 -5.01
CA LEU A 15 -7.60 30.30 -6.08
C LEU A 15 -8.22 30.14 -7.46
N LYS A 16 -8.00 31.13 -8.32
CA LYS A 16 -8.41 31.08 -9.73
C LYS A 16 -7.57 30.10 -10.53
N GLU A 17 -6.26 30.11 -10.30
CA GLU A 17 -5.27 29.32 -11.03
C GLU A 17 -4.81 28.12 -10.19
N THR A 18 -4.48 27.03 -10.88
CA THR A 18 -3.94 25.81 -10.28
C THR A 18 -2.46 26.02 -9.94
N PRO A 19 -1.99 25.58 -8.75
CA PRO A 19 -0.56 25.54 -8.45
C PRO A 19 0.21 24.68 -9.46
N SER A 20 1.41 25.12 -9.86
CA SER A 20 2.22 24.40 -10.86
C SER A 20 2.76 23.05 -10.37
N ASP A 21 2.74 22.80 -9.07
CA ASP A 21 3.23 21.60 -8.40
C ASP A 21 2.11 20.62 -7.99
N ALA A 22 0.90 20.81 -8.54
CA ALA A 22 -0.23 19.93 -8.31
C ALA A 22 -0.51 19.05 -9.54
N ASP A 23 -0.12 17.78 -9.49
CA ASP A 23 -0.20 16.86 -10.63
C ASP A 23 -1.58 16.20 -10.78
N ILE A 24 -2.21 15.81 -9.67
CA ILE A 24 -3.51 15.10 -9.64
C ILE A 24 -4.68 16.03 -9.30
N GLU A 25 -5.88 15.66 -9.73
CA GLU A 25 -7.07 16.52 -9.65
C GLU A 25 -7.47 16.83 -8.20
N SER A 26 -7.41 15.87 -7.29
CA SER A 26 -7.69 16.09 -5.87
C SER A 26 -6.76 17.14 -5.26
N HIS A 27 -5.46 17.12 -5.56
CA HIS A 27 -4.52 18.11 -5.06
C HIS A 27 -4.82 19.51 -5.64
N LYS A 28 -5.11 19.59 -6.95
CA LYS A 28 -5.49 20.84 -7.63
C LYS A 28 -6.77 21.43 -7.01
N LEU A 29 -7.81 20.62 -6.88
CA LEU A 29 -9.14 21.02 -6.42
C LEU A 29 -9.16 21.38 -4.94
N LEU A 30 -8.52 20.59 -4.07
CA LEU A 30 -8.44 20.90 -2.64
C LEU A 30 -7.66 22.20 -2.39
N THR A 31 -6.63 22.47 -3.18
CA THR A 31 -5.90 23.74 -3.07
C THR A 31 -6.73 24.90 -3.59
N ARG A 32 -7.33 24.78 -4.79
CA ARG A 32 -8.16 25.85 -5.38
C ARG A 32 -9.40 26.16 -4.56
N GLY A 33 -10.07 25.15 -4.03
CA GLY A 33 -11.25 25.25 -3.18
C GLY A 33 -10.97 25.71 -1.75
N ALA A 34 -9.72 26.11 -1.43
CA ALA A 34 -9.32 26.56 -0.10
C ALA A 34 -9.57 25.54 1.03
N PHE A 35 -9.37 24.25 0.74
CA PHE A 35 -9.39 23.19 1.76
C PHE A 35 -8.02 23.00 2.42
N LEU A 36 -6.94 23.18 1.65
CA LEU A 36 -5.58 23.00 2.14
C LEU A 36 -4.59 24.01 1.55
N ARG A 37 -3.46 24.20 2.22
CA ARG A 37 -2.30 24.97 1.73
C ARG A 37 -1.03 24.17 1.97
N LYS A 38 -0.17 24.11 0.97
CA LYS A 38 1.16 23.51 1.10
C LYS A 38 2.01 24.38 2.03
N THR A 39 2.55 23.77 3.08
CA THR A 39 3.50 24.41 4.01
C THR A 39 4.93 24.09 3.60
N SER A 40 5.19 22.83 3.21
CA SER A 40 6.46 22.34 2.66
C SER A 40 6.20 21.10 1.80
N SER A 41 7.23 20.50 1.19
CA SER A 41 7.08 19.25 0.44
C SER A 41 6.51 18.15 1.32
N GLY A 42 5.34 17.61 0.92
CA GLY A 42 4.60 16.59 1.66
C GLY A 42 3.94 17.05 2.96
N ILE A 43 3.86 18.35 3.25
CA ILE A 43 3.30 18.87 4.51
C ILE A 43 2.27 19.96 4.20
N TYR A 44 1.05 19.78 4.71
CA TYR A 44 -0.10 20.61 4.36
C TYR A 44 -0.82 21.15 5.59
N THR A 45 -1.21 22.41 5.52
CA THR A 45 -2.13 23.04 6.48
C THR A 45 -3.56 22.85 5.99
N PHE A 46 -4.42 22.25 6.81
CA PHE A 46 -5.86 22.19 6.56
C PHE A 46 -6.52 23.52 6.96
N LEU A 47 -7.22 24.13 6.00
CA LEU A 47 -8.03 25.34 6.20
C LEU A 47 -9.42 24.97 6.77
N PRO A 48 -10.25 25.95 7.22
CA PRO A 48 -11.53 25.66 7.86
C PRO A 48 -12.44 24.68 7.12
N LEU A 49 -12.58 24.80 5.79
CA LEU A 49 -13.37 23.85 5.00
C LEU A 49 -12.76 22.44 4.99
N GLY A 50 -11.43 22.33 4.87
CA GLY A 50 -10.71 21.06 4.96
C GLY A 50 -10.86 20.40 6.32
N GLN A 51 -10.81 21.19 7.40
CA GLN A 51 -11.01 20.72 8.78
C GLN A 51 -12.42 20.18 8.99
N LEU A 52 -13.46 20.82 8.44
CA LEU A 52 -14.84 20.33 8.54
C LEU A 52 -14.99 18.95 7.89
N VAL A 53 -14.46 18.77 6.67
CA VAL A 53 -14.48 17.48 5.97
C VAL A 53 -13.69 16.43 6.74
N LEU A 54 -12.50 16.78 7.22
CA LEU A 54 -11.64 15.89 8.01
C LEU A 54 -12.37 15.38 9.25
N HIS A 55 -12.98 16.27 10.05
CA HIS A 55 -13.73 15.88 11.23
C HIS A 55 -14.92 14.95 10.92
N LYS A 56 -15.60 15.14 9.78
CA LYS A 56 -16.69 14.24 9.35
C LYS A 56 -16.19 12.84 9.06
N ILE A 57 -15.06 12.72 8.36
CA ILE A 57 -14.41 11.43 8.10
C ILE A 57 -13.99 10.78 9.43
N GLU A 58 -13.35 11.54 10.32
CA GLU A 58 -12.97 11.01 11.64
C GLU A 58 -14.19 10.53 12.44
N ASN A 59 -15.30 11.26 12.41
CA ASN A 59 -16.51 10.86 13.13
C ASN A 59 -17.14 9.59 12.56
N ILE A 60 -17.17 9.42 11.23
CA ILE A 60 -17.56 8.15 10.60
C ILE A 60 -16.67 7.02 11.12
N ILE A 61 -15.35 7.24 11.14
CA ILE A 61 -14.41 6.24 11.65
C ILE A 61 -14.69 5.92 13.12
N ARG A 62 -14.85 6.92 14.00
CA ARG A 62 -15.12 6.72 15.43
C ARG A 62 -16.40 5.91 15.66
N GLU A 63 -17.47 6.22 14.92
CA GLU A 63 -18.73 5.48 15.01
C GLU A 63 -18.57 4.01 14.61
N GLU A 64 -17.87 3.72 13.51
CA GLU A 64 -17.65 2.35 13.04
C GLU A 64 -16.66 1.57 13.93
N MET A 65 -15.64 2.23 14.49
CA MET A 65 -14.71 1.61 15.45
C MET A 65 -15.40 1.28 16.76
N ALA A 66 -16.25 2.20 17.27
CA ALA A 66 -17.04 1.94 18.48
C ALA A 66 -18.04 0.79 18.25
N ALA A 67 -18.68 0.72 17.08
CA ALA A 67 -19.57 -0.39 16.72
C ALA A 67 -18.83 -1.73 16.63
N ALA A 68 -17.55 -1.71 16.21
CA ALA A 68 -16.66 -2.87 16.19
C ALA A 68 -16.06 -3.22 17.57
N GLY A 69 -16.39 -2.46 18.63
CA GLY A 69 -15.86 -2.70 19.98
C GLY A 69 -14.42 -2.23 20.21
N SER A 70 -13.85 -1.44 19.30
CA SER A 70 -12.53 -0.82 19.46
C SER A 70 -12.64 0.49 20.26
N GLN A 71 -11.70 0.73 21.17
CA GLN A 71 -11.74 1.86 22.11
C GLN A 71 -10.69 2.93 21.78
N GLU A 72 -11.12 4.19 21.71
CA GLU A 72 -10.24 5.31 21.36
C GLU A 72 -9.29 5.68 22.51
N ILE A 73 -8.01 5.80 22.19
CA ILE A 73 -6.92 6.30 23.03
C ILE A 73 -6.10 7.31 22.22
N LEU A 74 -5.11 7.95 22.84
CA LEU A 74 -4.17 8.84 22.14
C LEU A 74 -2.75 8.58 22.64
N MET A 75 -1.88 8.14 21.73
CA MET A 75 -0.47 7.86 21.99
C MET A 75 0.42 9.02 21.51
N PRO A 76 1.60 9.22 22.12
CA PRO A 76 2.50 10.30 21.73
C PRO A 76 3.07 10.10 20.32
N ALA A 77 3.25 11.19 19.58
CA ALA A 77 3.97 11.19 18.30
C ALA A 77 5.48 11.07 18.50
N LEU A 78 6.02 11.67 19.57
CA LEU A 78 7.43 11.57 19.93
C LEU A 78 7.64 10.26 20.70
N GLN A 79 8.41 9.34 20.12
CA GLN A 79 8.58 7.99 20.64
C GLN A 79 10.06 7.71 21.00
N PRO A 80 10.34 7.14 22.17
CA PRO A 80 11.72 6.83 22.58
C PRO A 80 12.33 5.74 21.70
N ALA A 81 13.60 5.92 21.30
CA ALA A 81 14.32 5.00 20.44
C ALA A 81 14.45 3.59 21.03
N GLU A 82 14.43 3.48 22.37
CA GLU A 82 14.53 2.21 23.09
C GLU A 82 13.43 1.23 22.67
N LEU A 83 12.19 1.70 22.50
CA LEU A 83 11.07 0.85 22.11
C LEU A 83 11.25 0.28 20.69
N TRP A 84 11.76 1.08 19.77
CA TRP A 84 12.06 0.69 18.39
C TRP A 84 13.26 -0.24 18.29
N LYS A 85 14.22 -0.10 19.21
CA LYS A 85 15.34 -1.04 19.32
C LYS A 85 14.91 -2.38 19.90
N GLU A 86 13.95 -2.39 20.83
CA GLU A 86 13.37 -3.65 21.36
C GLU A 86 12.69 -4.46 20.25
N SER A 87 12.00 -3.80 19.30
CA SER A 87 11.37 -4.48 18.15
C SER A 87 12.34 -4.79 17.00
N GLY A 88 13.56 -4.23 17.01
CA GLY A 88 14.53 -4.30 15.92
C GLY A 88 14.30 -3.27 14.80
N ARG A 89 13.14 -2.63 14.75
CA ARG A 89 12.74 -1.74 13.65
C ARG A 89 13.48 -0.40 13.63
N TRP A 90 14.22 -0.05 14.68
CA TRP A 90 15.00 1.20 14.69
C TRP A 90 15.98 1.28 13.51
N ASP A 91 16.64 0.19 13.16
CA ASP A 91 17.59 0.12 12.06
C ASP A 91 16.91 -0.36 10.76
N ASP A 92 16.01 -1.35 10.85
CA ASP A 92 15.34 -1.94 9.69
C ASP A 92 14.38 -0.98 8.96
N TYR A 93 13.76 -0.01 9.65
CA TYR A 93 12.82 0.93 9.03
C TYR A 93 13.50 1.90 8.03
N GLY A 94 14.84 2.00 8.08
CA GLY A 94 15.61 2.78 7.11
C GLY A 94 15.46 4.30 7.24
N PRO A 95 15.66 5.05 6.14
CA PRO A 95 15.70 6.52 6.15
C PRO A 95 14.33 7.18 6.32
N GLU A 96 13.23 6.44 6.09
CA GLU A 96 11.86 6.97 6.28
C GLU A 96 11.54 7.28 7.75
N LEU A 97 12.25 6.66 8.69
CA LEU A 97 12.10 6.94 10.12
C LEU A 97 12.77 8.27 10.46
N MET A 98 11.95 9.30 10.73
CA MET A 98 12.41 10.60 11.20
C MET A 98 12.97 10.48 12.62
N ARG A 99 14.30 10.58 12.76
CA ARG A 99 15.02 10.48 14.05
C ARG A 99 15.43 11.86 14.54
N LEU A 100 15.38 12.07 15.84
CA LEU A 100 15.81 13.30 16.50
C LEU A 100 16.48 13.01 17.84
N VAL A 101 17.26 13.98 18.31
CA VAL A 101 17.96 13.92 19.60
C VAL A 101 17.48 15.08 20.45
N ASP A 102 17.10 14.82 21.71
CA ASP A 102 16.69 15.87 22.63
C ASP A 102 17.90 16.64 23.19
N ARG A 103 17.63 17.65 24.04
CA ARG A 103 18.66 18.47 24.68
C ARG A 103 19.53 17.75 25.72
N HIS A 104 19.23 16.48 26.01
CA HIS A 104 19.90 15.61 26.95
C HIS A 104 20.57 14.42 26.25
N ASP A 105 20.71 14.50 24.91
CA ASP A 105 21.31 13.46 24.07
C ASP A 105 20.51 12.14 24.01
N HIS A 106 19.23 12.15 24.40
CA HIS A 106 18.35 11.00 24.21
C HIS A 106 17.80 10.95 22.79
N MET A 107 17.74 9.76 22.20
CA MET A 107 17.24 9.54 20.86
C MET A 107 15.74 9.25 20.85
N TYR A 108 15.04 9.86 19.90
CA TYR A 108 13.63 9.64 19.63
C TYR A 108 13.39 9.52 18.14
N CYS A 109 12.22 9.02 17.78
CA CYS A 109 11.66 9.20 16.46
C CYS A 109 10.30 9.92 16.53
N LEU A 110 9.90 10.50 15.40
CA LEU A 110 8.50 10.83 15.17
C LEU A 110 7.81 9.59 14.60
N GLY A 111 6.77 9.11 15.30
CA GLY A 111 6.12 7.84 15.01
C GLY A 111 5.52 7.78 13.60
N PRO A 112 6.01 6.88 12.71
CA PRO A 112 5.34 6.57 11.45
C PRO A 112 4.16 5.60 11.65
N THR A 113 4.13 4.93 12.81
CA THR A 113 3.13 3.99 13.33
C THR A 113 3.44 3.75 14.83
N HIS A 114 2.70 2.89 15.51
CA HIS A 114 2.69 2.78 16.97
C HIS A 114 2.68 1.33 17.52
N GLU A 115 3.07 0.30 16.76
CA GLU A 115 3.10 -1.09 17.26
C GLU A 115 3.93 -1.23 18.55
N GLU A 116 5.08 -0.55 18.64
CA GLU A 116 5.97 -0.61 19.79
C GLU A 116 5.37 0.10 21.01
N VAL A 117 4.77 1.28 20.80
CA VAL A 117 4.21 2.10 21.88
C VAL A 117 3.02 1.37 22.52
N ILE A 118 2.12 0.83 21.71
CA ILE A 118 0.95 0.11 22.23
C ILE A 118 1.35 -1.21 22.91
N THR A 119 2.34 -1.92 22.37
CA THR A 119 2.85 -3.16 22.99
C THR A 119 3.46 -2.86 24.35
N SER A 120 4.24 -1.77 24.46
CA SER A 120 4.82 -1.32 25.72
C SER A 120 3.77 -0.94 26.76
N LEU A 121 2.68 -0.28 26.33
CA LEU A 121 1.53 0.03 27.19
C LEU A 121 0.87 -1.24 27.72
N ILE A 122 0.48 -2.15 26.81
CA ILE A 122 -0.29 -3.35 27.17
C ILE A 122 0.50 -4.34 28.02
N LYS A 123 1.81 -4.46 27.77
CA LYS A 123 2.74 -5.36 28.46
C LYS A 123 2.62 -5.34 29.99
N ASN A 124 2.30 -4.19 30.60
CA ASN A 124 2.21 -4.06 32.05
C ASN A 124 0.76 -4.05 32.60
N GLU A 125 -0.24 -3.90 31.72
CA GLU A 125 -1.63 -3.66 32.11
C GLU A 125 -2.51 -4.91 31.94
N LEU A 126 -2.29 -5.68 30.87
CA LEU A 126 -3.01 -6.93 30.62
C LEU A 126 -2.15 -8.11 31.07
N ASN A 127 -2.56 -8.81 32.12
CA ASN A 127 -1.76 -9.87 32.74
C ASN A 127 -2.44 -11.26 32.70
N SER A 128 -3.69 -11.34 32.24
CA SER A 128 -4.47 -12.58 32.20
C SER A 128 -5.30 -12.69 30.93
N TYR A 129 -5.45 -13.92 30.41
CA TYR A 129 -6.32 -14.23 29.27
C TYR A 129 -7.76 -13.73 29.45
N LYS A 130 -8.26 -13.59 30.69
CA LYS A 130 -9.61 -13.08 31.00
C LYS A 130 -9.84 -11.62 30.60
N GLN A 131 -8.76 -10.89 30.30
CA GLN A 131 -8.82 -9.49 29.83
C GLN A 131 -8.75 -9.39 28.30
N LEU A 132 -8.71 -10.53 27.60
CA LEU A 132 -8.60 -10.61 26.14
C LEU A 132 -9.93 -11.13 25.54
N PRO A 133 -10.30 -10.72 24.32
CA PRO A 133 -9.57 -9.77 23.47
C PRO A 133 -9.65 -8.32 23.95
N CYS A 134 -8.64 -7.52 23.61
CA CYS A 134 -8.63 -6.07 23.80
C CYS A 134 -8.33 -5.41 22.45
N ASN A 135 -9.08 -4.37 22.08
CA ASN A 135 -8.91 -3.64 20.82
C ASN A 135 -8.91 -2.14 21.09
N LEU A 136 -7.78 -1.47 20.80
CA LEU A 136 -7.56 -0.06 21.07
C LEU A 136 -7.18 0.66 19.77
N TYR A 137 -7.63 1.89 19.57
CA TYR A 137 -7.27 2.70 18.40
C TYR A 137 -6.99 4.15 18.74
N GLN A 138 -6.32 4.86 17.86
CA GLN A 138 -6.19 6.32 17.92
C GLN A 138 -6.41 6.93 16.54
N ILE A 139 -6.78 8.21 16.50
CA ILE A 139 -6.70 9.04 15.28
C ILE A 139 -5.64 10.10 15.53
N GLN A 140 -4.49 9.99 14.86
CA GLN A 140 -3.29 10.75 15.24
C GLN A 140 -2.35 10.99 14.05
N THR A 141 -1.61 12.10 14.12
CA THR A 141 -0.62 12.52 13.11
C THR A 141 0.64 11.64 13.08
N LYS A 142 0.89 11.02 11.92
CA LYS A 142 2.06 10.20 11.62
C LYS A 142 3.09 10.97 10.80
N TYR A 143 4.33 10.52 10.90
CA TYR A 143 5.48 11.10 10.20
C TYR A 143 6.26 10.04 9.45
N ARG A 144 6.44 10.19 8.13
CA ARG A 144 7.29 9.33 7.30
C ARG A 144 8.13 10.24 6.39
N ASP A 145 9.45 10.13 6.42
CA ASP A 145 10.33 10.97 5.57
C ASP A 145 10.39 10.42 4.15
N GLU A 146 9.25 10.45 3.49
CA GLU A 146 9.06 10.00 2.12
C GLU A 146 10.07 10.70 1.19
N ILE A 147 10.85 9.91 0.45
CA ILE A 147 11.92 10.42 -0.42
C ILE A 147 11.37 11.34 -1.52
N ARG A 148 10.17 11.03 -2.03
CA ARG A 148 9.48 11.82 -3.06
C ARG A 148 8.01 12.02 -2.70
N PRO A 149 7.68 12.97 -1.81
CA PRO A 149 6.30 13.28 -1.50
C PRO A 149 5.61 13.84 -2.74
N ARG A 150 4.53 13.21 -3.17
CA ARG A 150 3.81 13.54 -4.41
C ARG A 150 2.30 13.40 -4.21
N PHE A 151 1.54 13.94 -5.16
CA PHE A 151 0.10 13.73 -5.21
C PHE A 151 -0.67 14.27 -3.98
N GLY A 152 -0.25 15.42 -3.45
CA GLY A 152 -1.01 16.09 -2.40
C GLY A 152 -1.05 15.27 -1.10
N LEU A 153 -2.27 14.96 -0.65
CA LEU A 153 -2.53 14.17 0.56
C LEU A 153 -2.42 12.65 0.34
N LEU A 154 -2.25 12.17 -0.90
CA LEU A 154 -2.09 10.74 -1.16
C LEU A 154 -0.77 10.21 -0.62
N ARG A 155 0.31 11.00 -0.75
CA ARG A 155 1.65 10.63 -0.30
C ARG A 155 2.41 11.82 0.29
N GLY A 156 2.09 12.11 1.55
CA GLY A 156 2.71 13.17 2.36
C GLY A 156 3.76 12.64 3.34
N ARG A 157 4.48 13.57 3.98
CA ARG A 157 5.42 13.27 5.08
C ARG A 157 4.81 13.40 6.46
N GLU A 158 3.79 14.25 6.57
CA GLU A 158 2.96 14.41 7.75
C GLU A 158 1.50 14.19 7.34
N PHE A 159 0.82 13.26 8.00
CA PHE A 159 -0.53 12.85 7.62
C PHE A 159 -1.29 12.27 8.83
N ILE A 160 -2.62 12.24 8.77
CA ILE A 160 -3.44 11.69 9.86
C ILE A 160 -3.83 10.27 9.52
N MET A 161 -3.57 9.37 10.45
CA MET A 161 -3.95 7.97 10.35
C MET A 161 -4.80 7.59 11.56
N LYS A 162 -5.83 6.77 11.32
CA LYS A 162 -6.43 5.96 12.37
C LYS A 162 -5.70 4.63 12.40
N ASP A 163 -5.03 4.33 13.50
CA ASP A 163 -4.32 3.08 13.74
C ASP A 163 -4.94 2.37 14.95
N ALA A 164 -5.32 1.11 14.77
CA ALA A 164 -5.92 0.25 15.78
C ALA A 164 -5.06 -0.99 15.98
N TYR A 165 -5.09 -1.52 17.20
CA TYR A 165 -4.26 -2.64 17.64
C TYR A 165 -5.08 -3.54 18.56
N SER A 166 -5.11 -4.82 18.23
CA SER A 166 -5.83 -5.81 19.01
C SER A 166 -4.89 -6.87 19.59
N PHE A 167 -5.25 -7.39 20.76
CA PHE A 167 -4.47 -8.33 21.55
C PHE A 167 -5.35 -9.54 21.89
N HIS A 168 -4.81 -10.73 21.64
CA HIS A 168 -5.54 -11.99 21.67
C HIS A 168 -4.75 -13.07 22.39
N ASP A 169 -5.49 -14.01 22.98
CA ASP A 169 -4.98 -15.24 23.57
C ASP A 169 -4.88 -16.38 22.55
N THR A 170 -5.73 -16.36 21.53
CA THR A 170 -5.88 -17.40 20.51
C THR A 170 -5.90 -16.82 19.09
N GLN A 171 -5.56 -17.66 18.11
CA GLN A 171 -5.57 -17.27 16.69
C GLN A 171 -7.01 -17.07 16.20
N GLU A 172 -7.96 -17.84 16.73
CA GLU A 172 -9.39 -17.71 16.45
C GLU A 172 -9.92 -16.34 16.91
N SER A 173 -9.55 -15.90 18.11
CA SER A 173 -9.90 -14.56 18.64
C SER A 173 -9.34 -13.43 17.76
N LEU A 174 -8.11 -13.58 17.25
CA LEU A 174 -7.52 -12.65 16.28
C LEU A 174 -8.31 -12.65 14.97
N GLN A 175 -8.65 -13.83 14.44
CA GLN A 175 -9.38 -13.95 13.18
C GLN A 175 -10.77 -13.28 13.27
N GLU A 176 -11.52 -13.50 14.35
CA GLU A 176 -12.82 -12.87 14.56
C GLU A 176 -12.73 -11.33 14.58
N THR A 177 -11.69 -10.80 15.24
CA THR A 177 -11.46 -9.35 15.31
C THR A 177 -10.99 -8.80 13.96
N TYR A 178 -10.13 -9.53 13.25
CA TYR A 178 -9.69 -9.19 11.90
C TYR A 178 -10.88 -9.10 10.93
N ASP A 179 -11.82 -10.04 10.99
CA ASP A 179 -13.01 -10.06 10.15
C ASP A 179 -13.98 -8.93 10.50
N GLU A 180 -14.17 -8.60 11.78
CA GLU A 180 -14.97 -7.43 12.18
C GLU A 180 -14.32 -6.12 11.77
N MET A 181 -13.00 -5.95 11.96
CA MET A 181 -12.28 -4.75 11.53
C MET A 181 -12.35 -4.56 10.02
N SER A 182 -12.24 -5.65 9.25
CA SER A 182 -12.42 -5.65 7.79
C SER A 182 -13.82 -5.17 7.39
N ARG A 183 -14.86 -5.69 8.06
CA ARG A 183 -16.25 -5.26 7.82
C ARG A 183 -16.47 -3.80 8.23
N ALA A 184 -15.88 -3.35 9.33
CA ALA A 184 -15.95 -1.95 9.78
C ALA A 184 -15.29 -1.01 8.78
N TYR A 185 -14.16 -1.39 8.19
CA TYR A 185 -13.50 -0.58 7.16
C TYR A 185 -14.31 -0.49 5.89
N GLY A 186 -14.93 -1.60 5.47
CA GLY A 186 -15.89 -1.57 4.36
C GLY A 186 -17.03 -0.58 4.61
N ARG A 187 -17.62 -0.59 5.82
CA ARG A 187 -18.66 0.38 6.21
C ARG A 187 -18.15 1.82 6.22
N VAL A 188 -16.92 2.08 6.69
CA VAL A 188 -16.31 3.42 6.61
C VAL A 188 -16.21 3.87 5.16
N ASN A 189 -15.69 3.03 4.26
CA ASN A 189 -15.55 3.36 2.84
C ASN A 189 -16.90 3.62 2.18
N ASP A 190 -17.91 2.79 2.44
CA ASP A 190 -19.28 2.96 1.96
C ASP A 190 -19.88 4.30 2.43
N ARG A 191 -19.72 4.63 3.72
CA ARG A 191 -20.23 5.88 4.31
C ARG A 191 -19.48 7.11 3.84
N CYS A 192 -18.20 6.97 3.50
CA CYS A 192 -17.41 8.00 2.81
C CYS A 192 -17.76 8.12 1.32
N GLY A 193 -18.64 7.27 0.79
CA GLY A 193 -19.10 7.30 -0.60
C GLY A 193 -18.06 6.78 -1.59
N LEU A 194 -17.10 5.97 -1.16
CA LEU A 194 -16.05 5.45 -2.03
C LEU A 194 -16.55 4.23 -2.83
N ASN A 195 -16.13 4.15 -4.10
CA ASN A 195 -16.10 2.90 -4.83
C ASN A 195 -14.80 2.17 -4.49
N TRP A 196 -14.89 1.06 -3.78
CA TRP A 196 -13.72 0.40 -3.20
C TRP A 196 -13.73 -1.11 -3.40
N ARG A 197 -12.55 -1.72 -3.25
CA ARG A 197 -12.36 -3.18 -3.27
C ARG A 197 -11.36 -3.61 -2.21
N GLY A 198 -11.67 -4.68 -1.49
CA GLY A 198 -10.71 -5.38 -0.64
C GLY A 198 -9.82 -6.28 -1.50
N VAL A 199 -8.51 -6.20 -1.34
CA VAL A 199 -7.52 -6.94 -2.13
C VAL A 199 -6.50 -7.61 -1.22
N GLU A 200 -6.04 -8.80 -1.63
CA GLU A 200 -4.88 -9.44 -1.02
C GLU A 200 -3.63 -8.59 -1.27
N ALA A 201 -2.76 -8.49 -0.27
CA ALA A 201 -1.61 -7.60 -0.28
C ALA A 201 -0.39 -8.23 0.39
N ASP A 202 0.77 -7.58 0.26
CA ASP A 202 1.96 -7.95 1.01
C ASP A 202 1.98 -7.28 2.38
N SER A 203 2.50 -7.98 3.39
CA SER A 203 2.56 -7.47 4.77
C SER A 203 3.63 -6.39 4.99
N GLY A 204 4.55 -6.22 4.04
CA GLY A 204 5.64 -5.25 4.09
C GLY A 204 6.47 -5.30 5.37
N GLN A 205 7.00 -4.15 5.76
CA GLN A 205 7.87 -3.99 6.94
C GLN A 205 7.13 -4.11 8.28
N ILE A 206 5.80 -3.94 8.27
CA ILE A 206 4.95 -4.14 9.45
C ILE A 206 5.03 -5.61 9.88
N GLY A 207 5.12 -6.54 8.91
CA GLY A 207 5.14 -7.98 9.11
C GLY A 207 3.76 -8.56 9.37
N GLY A 208 3.65 -9.89 9.33
CA GLY A 208 2.38 -10.62 9.41
C GLY A 208 2.23 -11.60 8.26
N LYS A 209 1.28 -12.53 8.35
CA LYS A 209 1.06 -13.54 7.29
C LYS A 209 -0.16 -13.27 6.42
N VAL A 210 -1.15 -12.56 6.97
CA VAL A 210 -2.43 -12.30 6.33
C VAL A 210 -2.70 -10.81 6.41
N THR A 211 -2.89 -10.17 5.26
CA THR A 211 -3.22 -8.76 5.15
C THR A 211 -4.22 -8.52 4.02
N THR A 212 -5.08 -7.52 4.21
CA THR A 212 -6.02 -7.06 3.20
C THR A 212 -5.94 -5.55 3.10
N GLU A 213 -5.67 -5.06 1.89
CA GLU A 213 -5.74 -3.65 1.55
C GLU A 213 -7.13 -3.31 1.04
N PHE A 214 -7.61 -2.12 1.34
CA PHE A 214 -8.86 -1.58 0.83
C PHE A 214 -8.52 -0.45 -0.11
N MET A 215 -8.80 -0.68 -1.39
CA MET A 215 -8.41 0.18 -2.49
C MET A 215 -9.61 1.00 -2.94
N ALA A 216 -9.51 2.33 -2.86
CA ALA A 216 -10.43 3.21 -3.56
C ALA A 216 -10.06 3.21 -5.05
N LEU A 217 -10.95 2.72 -5.91
CA LEU A 217 -10.68 2.56 -7.34
C LEU A 217 -10.54 3.92 -8.02
N ALA A 218 -9.36 4.21 -8.57
CA ALA A 218 -9.06 5.47 -9.23
C ALA A 218 -7.85 5.30 -10.16
N ASN A 219 -7.95 5.84 -11.38
CA ASN A 219 -6.85 5.80 -12.36
C ASN A 219 -5.58 6.50 -11.88
N SER A 220 -5.71 7.45 -10.95
CA SER A 220 -4.60 8.17 -10.30
C SER A 220 -3.94 7.39 -9.15
N GLY A 221 -4.52 6.24 -8.75
CA GLY A 221 -3.96 5.37 -7.73
C GLY A 221 -2.60 4.81 -8.09
N GLU A 222 -1.69 4.72 -7.12
CA GLU A 222 -0.33 4.20 -7.35
C GLU A 222 -0.30 2.67 -7.44
N ALA A 223 -1.24 1.98 -6.78
CA ALA A 223 -1.29 0.53 -6.75
C ALA A 223 -1.98 -0.03 -8.00
N GLU A 224 -1.35 -1.02 -8.62
CA GLU A 224 -1.93 -1.82 -9.69
C GLU A 224 -2.62 -3.05 -9.10
N LEU A 225 -3.82 -3.33 -9.60
CA LEU A 225 -4.69 -4.37 -9.05
C LEU A 225 -5.08 -5.34 -10.16
N VAL A 226 -5.17 -6.61 -9.79
CA VAL A 226 -5.83 -7.64 -10.59
C VAL A 226 -7.06 -8.15 -9.86
N HIS A 227 -8.12 -8.45 -10.61
CA HIS A 227 -9.36 -8.97 -10.03
C HIS A 227 -10.12 -9.88 -10.99
N CYS A 228 -11.09 -10.63 -10.46
CA CYS A 228 -11.93 -11.55 -11.21
C CYS A 228 -13.40 -11.43 -10.79
N GLU A 229 -14.31 -11.72 -11.72
CA GLU A 229 -15.76 -11.82 -11.45
C GLU A 229 -16.13 -12.81 -10.33
N CYS A 230 -15.26 -13.78 -10.02
CA CYS A 230 -15.48 -14.73 -8.94
C CYS A 230 -15.28 -14.14 -7.53
N GLY A 231 -14.79 -12.89 -7.44
CA GLY A 231 -14.53 -12.17 -6.19
C GLY A 231 -13.05 -12.13 -5.79
N TYR A 232 -12.16 -12.84 -6.48
CA TYR A 232 -10.72 -12.72 -6.26
C TYR A 232 -10.23 -11.33 -6.62
N ALA A 233 -9.38 -10.74 -5.77
CA ALA A 233 -8.69 -9.50 -6.06
C ALA A 233 -7.40 -9.40 -5.25
N ALA A 234 -6.33 -8.90 -5.88
CA ALA A 234 -5.03 -8.77 -5.26
C ALA A 234 -4.29 -7.54 -5.82
N ASN A 235 -3.40 -6.99 -5.01
CA ASN A 235 -2.30 -6.18 -5.50
C ASN A 235 -1.41 -7.06 -6.40
N VAL A 236 -0.95 -6.55 -7.54
CA VAL A 236 -0.12 -7.29 -8.52
C VAL A 236 1.14 -7.89 -7.89
N GLU A 237 1.66 -7.26 -6.84
CA GLU A 237 2.84 -7.72 -6.09
C GLU A 237 2.54 -8.92 -5.17
N ALA A 238 1.28 -9.10 -4.77
CA ALA A 238 0.87 -10.13 -3.82
C ALA A 238 0.13 -11.31 -4.47
N GLY A 239 -0.63 -11.06 -5.53
CA GLY A 239 -1.47 -12.07 -6.16
C GLY A 239 -0.67 -13.23 -6.73
N GLU A 240 -1.17 -14.46 -6.57
CA GLU A 240 -0.59 -15.65 -7.21
C GLU A 240 -0.64 -15.49 -8.74
N CYS A 241 0.51 -15.70 -9.40
CA CYS A 241 0.58 -15.62 -10.86
C CYS A 241 0.41 -17.01 -11.46
N ILE A 242 -0.63 -17.17 -12.30
CA ILE A 242 -0.81 -18.36 -13.14
C ILE A 242 -0.80 -17.89 -14.59
N CYS A 243 0.40 -17.75 -15.15
CA CYS A 243 0.62 -17.33 -16.51
C CYS A 243 0.95 -18.51 -17.43
N LYS A 244 0.83 -18.29 -18.74
CA LYS A 244 1.15 -19.28 -19.78
C LYS A 244 2.40 -18.87 -20.54
N ALA A 245 3.49 -19.57 -20.26
CA ALA A 245 4.64 -19.61 -21.15
C ALA A 245 4.31 -20.45 -22.39
N CYS A 246 4.88 -20.07 -23.53
CA CYS A 246 4.76 -20.82 -24.78
C CYS A 246 6.12 -21.38 -25.17
N ALA A 247 6.17 -22.63 -25.64
CA ALA A 247 7.42 -23.14 -26.20
C ALA A 247 7.69 -22.50 -27.57
N HIS A 248 8.96 -22.20 -27.85
CA HIS A 248 9.41 -22.03 -29.23
C HIS A 248 9.88 -23.39 -29.76
N GLU A 249 9.41 -23.79 -30.94
CA GLU A 249 9.81 -25.06 -31.53
C GLU A 249 11.29 -25.01 -31.97
N ALA A 250 12.11 -25.85 -31.34
CA ALA A 250 13.51 -26.04 -31.71
C ALA A 250 13.91 -27.50 -31.47
N ASP A 251 14.58 -28.12 -32.44
CA ASP A 251 14.99 -29.53 -32.35
C ASP A 251 16.29 -29.71 -31.55
N HIS A 252 17.15 -28.70 -31.54
CA HIS A 252 18.45 -28.68 -30.89
C HIS A 252 18.78 -27.27 -30.40
N ILE A 253 19.74 -27.16 -29.47
CA ILE A 253 20.26 -25.87 -29.03
C ILE A 253 21.09 -25.24 -30.15
N GLU A 254 20.77 -24.00 -30.51
CA GLU A 254 21.51 -23.19 -31.47
C GLU A 254 21.90 -21.86 -30.83
N LYS A 255 23.17 -21.48 -30.97
CA LYS A 255 23.65 -20.15 -30.58
C LYS A 255 23.52 -19.20 -31.76
N ILE A 256 22.74 -18.14 -31.60
CA ILE A 256 22.48 -17.15 -32.64
C ILE A 256 23.08 -15.80 -32.27
N SER A 257 23.51 -15.05 -33.29
CA SER A 257 24.01 -13.68 -33.12
C SER A 257 22.85 -12.69 -33.14
N THR A 258 22.70 -11.94 -32.06
CA THR A 258 21.66 -10.93 -31.81
C THR A 258 22.30 -9.58 -31.45
N PRO A 259 23.11 -8.98 -32.34
CA PRO A 259 23.86 -7.77 -32.02
C PRO A 259 22.93 -6.57 -31.79
N GLY A 260 23.09 -5.89 -30.66
CA GLY A 260 22.27 -4.72 -30.30
C GLY A 260 20.86 -5.06 -29.77
N VAL A 261 20.59 -6.34 -29.48
CA VAL A 261 19.37 -6.80 -28.82
C VAL A 261 19.62 -6.91 -27.32
N HIS A 262 18.89 -6.13 -26.53
CA HIS A 262 19.05 -6.01 -25.08
C HIS A 262 17.76 -6.20 -24.30
N THR A 263 16.60 -6.09 -24.95
CA THR A 263 15.28 -6.27 -24.32
C THR A 263 14.55 -7.50 -24.88
N ILE A 264 13.54 -7.97 -24.14
CA ILE A 264 12.66 -9.04 -24.61
C ILE A 264 11.88 -8.60 -25.85
N GLU A 265 11.37 -7.36 -25.88
CA GLU A 265 10.68 -6.78 -27.03
C GLU A 265 11.56 -6.85 -28.30
N GLU A 266 12.81 -6.42 -28.20
CA GLU A 266 13.78 -6.48 -29.31
C GLU A 266 14.09 -7.92 -29.73
N LEU A 267 14.21 -8.85 -28.78
CA LEU A 267 14.48 -10.26 -29.07
C LEU A 267 13.29 -10.93 -29.76
N SER A 268 12.07 -10.63 -29.29
CA SER A 268 10.80 -11.09 -29.85
C SER A 268 10.66 -10.64 -31.30
N GLU A 269 10.94 -9.36 -31.57
CA GLU A 269 10.92 -8.81 -32.94
C GLU A 269 11.99 -9.44 -33.82
N PHE A 270 13.23 -9.59 -33.30
CA PHE A 270 14.36 -10.16 -34.03
C PHE A 270 14.11 -11.62 -34.44
N LEU A 271 13.52 -12.41 -33.55
CA LEU A 271 13.23 -13.83 -33.77
C LEU A 271 11.89 -14.09 -34.45
N HIS A 272 11.03 -13.08 -34.58
CA HIS A 272 9.65 -13.22 -35.04
C HIS A 272 8.85 -14.23 -34.21
N VAL A 273 8.97 -14.12 -32.88
CA VAL A 273 8.26 -14.93 -31.88
C VAL A 273 7.45 -14.01 -30.97
N GLU A 274 6.55 -14.58 -30.17
CA GLU A 274 5.88 -13.85 -29.08
C GLU A 274 6.81 -13.72 -27.86
N GLU A 275 6.65 -12.66 -27.07
CA GLU A 275 7.52 -12.39 -25.91
C GLU A 275 7.50 -13.55 -24.90
N ASN A 276 6.34 -14.18 -24.70
CA ASN A 276 6.15 -15.32 -23.81
C ASN A 276 6.76 -16.65 -24.33
N GLN A 277 7.41 -16.63 -25.51
CA GLN A 277 8.25 -17.71 -26.02
C GLN A 277 9.74 -17.55 -25.65
N THR A 278 10.08 -16.41 -25.04
CA THR A 278 11.42 -16.10 -24.55
C THR A 278 11.42 -16.07 -23.02
N MET A 279 12.60 -16.20 -22.39
CA MET A 279 12.72 -16.15 -20.94
C MET A 279 13.55 -14.94 -20.51
N LYS A 280 13.03 -14.21 -19.53
CA LYS A 280 13.70 -13.06 -18.93
C LYS A 280 14.47 -13.48 -17.68
N ALA A 281 15.67 -12.93 -17.51
CA ALA A 281 16.54 -13.22 -16.39
C ALA A 281 16.70 -12.01 -15.46
N LEU A 282 16.70 -12.25 -14.14
CA LEU A 282 17.12 -11.30 -13.11
C LEU A 282 18.13 -11.98 -12.17
N SER A 283 19.22 -11.31 -11.86
CA SER A 283 20.23 -11.84 -10.93
C SER A 283 20.12 -11.20 -9.54
N GLY A 284 20.41 -11.99 -8.52
CA GLY A 284 20.41 -11.53 -7.14
C GLY A 284 21.24 -12.42 -6.24
N LYS A 285 21.33 -12.04 -4.96
CA LYS A 285 22.04 -12.78 -3.92
C LYS A 285 21.18 -12.92 -2.66
N SER A 286 21.43 -13.95 -1.88
CA SER A 286 20.85 -14.10 -0.54
C SER A 286 21.64 -13.32 0.51
N ALA A 287 21.10 -13.23 1.73
CA ALA A 287 21.81 -12.67 2.89
C ALA A 287 23.14 -13.38 3.19
N ASP A 288 23.27 -14.66 2.83
CA ASP A 288 24.48 -15.45 3.04
C ASP A 288 25.50 -15.29 1.90
N GLY A 289 25.18 -14.53 0.86
CA GLY A 289 26.04 -14.27 -0.30
C GLY A 289 25.94 -15.30 -1.43
N ASP A 290 25.09 -16.32 -1.31
CA ASP A 290 24.80 -17.22 -2.43
C ASP A 290 24.16 -16.45 -3.60
N VAL A 291 24.65 -16.68 -4.82
CA VAL A 291 24.19 -16.00 -6.03
C VAL A 291 23.15 -16.82 -6.78
N PHE A 292 22.11 -16.14 -7.27
CA PHE A 292 20.99 -16.71 -7.99
C PHE A 292 20.73 -15.97 -9.31
N VAL A 293 20.29 -16.71 -10.33
CA VAL A 293 19.67 -16.16 -11.54
C VAL A 293 18.25 -16.69 -11.63
N LEU A 294 17.29 -15.76 -11.62
CA LEU A 294 15.85 -15.98 -11.63
C LEU A 294 15.33 -15.89 -13.06
N PHE A 295 14.50 -16.85 -13.47
CA PHE A 295 13.89 -16.87 -14.81
C PHE A 295 12.37 -16.83 -14.76
N VAL A 296 11.78 -15.95 -15.58
CA VAL A 296 10.33 -15.80 -15.80
C VAL A 296 10.04 -15.79 -17.31
N PRO A 297 8.78 -15.99 -17.74
CA PRO A 297 8.40 -15.75 -19.13
C PRO A 297 8.75 -14.32 -19.57
N GLY A 298 9.11 -14.14 -20.83
CA GLY A 298 9.63 -12.87 -21.36
C GLY A 298 8.65 -11.70 -21.27
N ASP A 299 7.35 -12.00 -21.33
CA ASP A 299 6.27 -11.04 -21.18
C ASP A 299 5.91 -10.74 -19.70
N HIS A 300 6.69 -11.25 -18.75
CA HIS A 300 6.51 -11.05 -17.31
C HIS A 300 7.76 -10.44 -16.67
N GLU A 301 7.54 -9.80 -15.52
CA GLU A 301 8.59 -9.25 -14.67
C GLU A 301 8.79 -10.13 -13.44
N VAL A 302 10.03 -10.19 -12.96
CA VAL A 302 10.33 -10.82 -11.67
C VAL A 302 9.80 -9.94 -10.55
N ASN A 303 9.01 -10.54 -9.68
CA ASN A 303 8.48 -9.96 -8.47
C ASN A 303 9.49 -10.11 -7.33
N GLU A 304 10.12 -9.00 -6.93
CA GLU A 304 11.13 -8.97 -5.88
C GLU A 304 10.62 -9.47 -4.52
N ILE A 305 9.34 -9.21 -4.19
CA ILE A 305 8.72 -9.67 -2.94
C ILE A 305 8.60 -11.19 -2.93
N LYS A 306 8.18 -11.77 -4.06
CA LYS A 306 8.11 -13.24 -4.19
C LYS A 306 9.50 -13.87 -4.25
N ALA A 307 10.46 -13.22 -4.93
CA ALA A 307 11.85 -13.63 -4.92
C ALA A 307 12.43 -13.66 -3.50
N ALA A 308 12.17 -12.64 -2.67
CA ALA A 308 12.60 -12.59 -1.28
C ALA A 308 11.94 -13.65 -0.38
N LYS A 309 10.74 -14.12 -0.73
CA LYS A 309 10.09 -15.27 -0.06
C LYS A 309 10.75 -16.60 -0.43
N ALA A 310 11.19 -16.74 -1.68
CA ALA A 310 11.91 -17.92 -2.16
C ALA A 310 13.38 -17.95 -1.70
N ILE A 311 14.03 -16.78 -1.64
CA ILE A 311 15.43 -16.58 -1.28
C ILE A 311 15.50 -15.60 -0.10
N PRO A 312 15.75 -16.08 1.13
CA PRO A 312 15.85 -15.22 2.30
C PRO A 312 16.92 -14.13 2.13
N GLY A 313 16.51 -12.88 2.33
CA GLY A 313 17.38 -11.71 2.19
C GLY A 313 17.82 -11.47 0.74
N PHE A 314 16.93 -11.74 -0.22
CA PHE A 314 17.18 -11.47 -1.63
C PHE A 314 17.50 -9.98 -1.87
N GLU A 315 18.62 -9.73 -2.52
CA GLU A 315 19.03 -8.43 -3.04
C GLU A 315 19.43 -8.57 -4.51
N ILE A 316 18.98 -7.64 -5.35
CA ILE A 316 19.38 -7.59 -6.76
C ILE A 316 20.87 -7.27 -6.85
N LEU A 317 21.59 -7.94 -7.75
CA LEU A 317 22.99 -7.65 -8.01
C LEU A 317 23.16 -6.28 -8.69
N THR A 318 24.21 -5.57 -8.30
CA THR A 318 24.67 -4.37 -9.01
C THR A 318 25.34 -4.73 -10.34
N ASP A 319 25.45 -3.76 -11.24
CA ASP A 319 26.15 -3.96 -12.53
C ASP A 319 27.63 -4.36 -12.29
N GLU A 320 28.30 -3.83 -11.27
CA GLU A 320 29.68 -4.21 -10.90
C GLU A 320 29.78 -5.67 -10.43
N GLU A 321 28.87 -6.12 -9.57
CA GLU A 321 28.84 -7.53 -9.11
C GLU A 321 28.54 -8.50 -10.25
N MET A 322 27.66 -8.12 -11.17
CA MET A 322 27.38 -8.92 -12.37
C MET A 322 28.63 -9.10 -13.24
N GLU A 323 29.40 -8.03 -13.48
CA GLU A 323 30.64 -8.10 -14.23
C GLU A 323 31.68 -9.02 -13.57
N GLU A 324 31.83 -8.95 -12.24
CA GLU A 324 32.74 -9.81 -11.49
C GLU A 324 32.36 -11.30 -11.57
N LEU A 325 31.07 -11.59 -11.69
CA LEU A 325 30.52 -12.95 -11.78
C LEU A 325 30.40 -13.48 -13.22
N GLY A 326 30.70 -12.64 -14.22
CA GLY A 326 30.56 -12.98 -15.63
C GLY A 326 29.10 -13.03 -16.11
N LEU A 327 28.21 -12.29 -15.46
CA LEU A 327 26.80 -12.18 -15.83
C LEU A 327 26.59 -10.99 -16.77
N HIS A 328 25.98 -11.23 -17.92
CA HIS A 328 25.83 -10.23 -18.98
C HIS A 328 24.39 -9.71 -19.06
N LYS A 329 24.16 -8.47 -18.63
CA LYS A 329 22.83 -7.83 -18.72
C LYS A 329 22.33 -7.79 -20.17
N GLY A 330 21.09 -8.24 -20.39
CA GLY A 330 20.49 -8.35 -21.73
C GLY A 330 20.94 -9.57 -22.55
N SER A 331 21.86 -10.40 -22.05
CA SER A 331 22.25 -11.67 -22.70
C SER A 331 22.54 -12.77 -21.67
N MET A 332 21.97 -12.66 -20.47
CA MET A 332 22.12 -13.60 -19.37
C MET A 332 21.21 -14.82 -19.58
N GLY A 333 21.74 -16.01 -19.36
CA GLY A 333 20.99 -17.26 -19.47
C GLY A 333 21.51 -18.37 -18.56
N PRO A 334 20.81 -19.50 -18.48
CA PRO A 334 21.13 -20.56 -17.53
C PRO A 334 22.27 -21.48 -17.99
N VAL A 335 22.65 -21.42 -19.28
CA VAL A 335 23.65 -22.31 -19.88
C VAL A 335 25.06 -21.81 -19.59
N GLY A 336 25.90 -22.66 -19.01
CA GLY A 336 27.32 -22.36 -18.78
C GLY A 336 27.59 -21.29 -17.72
N LEU A 337 26.67 -21.11 -16.76
CA LEU A 337 26.89 -20.26 -15.60
C LEU A 337 28.08 -20.74 -14.76
N SER A 338 28.78 -19.80 -14.13
CA SER A 338 29.91 -20.08 -13.23
C SER A 338 29.52 -20.98 -12.06
N ASP A 339 30.46 -21.83 -11.62
CA ASP A 339 30.26 -22.73 -10.47
C ASP A 339 29.81 -21.94 -9.23
N GLY A 340 28.69 -22.38 -8.63
CA GLY A 340 28.11 -21.77 -7.42
C GLY A 340 26.91 -20.85 -7.68
N ILE A 341 26.66 -20.44 -8.93
CA ILE A 341 25.44 -19.71 -9.30
C ILE A 341 24.27 -20.70 -9.41
N LYS A 342 23.18 -20.42 -8.69
CA LYS A 342 21.98 -21.26 -8.69
C LYS A 342 20.92 -20.68 -9.61
N VAL A 343 20.23 -21.54 -10.35
CA VAL A 343 19.10 -21.13 -11.20
C VAL A 343 17.79 -21.39 -10.46
N ILE A 344 16.93 -20.39 -10.35
CA ILE A 344 15.54 -20.58 -9.91
C ILE A 344 14.64 -20.09 -11.03
N ALA A 345 13.57 -20.82 -11.31
CA ALA A 345 12.65 -20.48 -12.40
C ALA A 345 11.20 -20.44 -11.91
N ASP A 346 10.41 -19.64 -12.61
CA ASP A 346 8.99 -19.54 -12.35
C ASP A 346 8.26 -20.86 -12.66
N ASN A 347 7.25 -21.20 -11.85
CA ASN A 347 6.44 -22.41 -12.02
C ASN A 347 5.85 -22.54 -13.44
N SER A 348 5.52 -21.42 -14.10
CA SER A 348 4.98 -21.39 -15.48
C SER A 348 5.94 -21.92 -16.54
N LEU A 349 7.25 -21.98 -16.24
CA LEU A 349 8.29 -22.49 -17.16
C LEU A 349 8.49 -24.00 -17.06
N GLN A 350 7.95 -24.68 -16.04
CA GLN A 350 8.03 -26.14 -15.89
C GLN A 350 7.58 -26.96 -17.12
N PRO A 351 6.47 -26.62 -17.82
CA PRO A 351 6.06 -27.36 -19.01
C PRO A 351 6.92 -27.07 -20.24
N ILE A 352 7.85 -26.10 -20.17
CA ILE A 352 8.65 -25.67 -21.32
C ILE A 352 10.00 -26.41 -21.29
N GLU A 353 10.14 -27.41 -22.16
CA GLU A 353 11.34 -28.25 -22.23
C GLU A 353 12.56 -27.49 -22.78
N ARG A 354 12.33 -26.59 -23.74
CA ARG A 354 13.38 -25.87 -24.48
C ARG A 354 13.14 -24.37 -24.47
N TRP A 355 14.16 -23.61 -24.05
CA TRP A 355 14.06 -22.18 -23.78
C TRP A 355 14.79 -21.35 -24.83
N VAL A 356 14.28 -20.13 -25.05
CA VAL A 356 15.00 -19.05 -25.71
C VAL A 356 15.54 -18.12 -24.63
N VAL A 357 16.87 -18.07 -24.48
CA VAL A 357 17.58 -17.45 -23.36
C VAL A 357 18.86 -16.77 -23.82
N GLY A 358 19.41 -15.85 -23.00
CA GLY A 358 20.73 -15.28 -23.25
C GLY A 358 21.84 -16.34 -23.29
N ALA A 359 22.92 -16.07 -24.03
CA ALA A 359 24.03 -17.00 -24.18
C ALA A 359 25.20 -16.79 -23.20
N ASN A 360 25.04 -15.90 -22.20
CA ASN A 360 26.12 -15.39 -21.35
C ASN A 360 27.29 -14.82 -22.17
N GLU A 361 26.99 -14.25 -23.32
CA GLU A 361 27.92 -13.55 -24.20
C GLU A 361 27.17 -12.39 -24.86
N GLU A 362 27.77 -11.21 -24.84
CA GLU A 362 27.15 -9.99 -25.39
C GLU A 362 26.76 -10.18 -26.86
N GLY A 363 25.49 -9.90 -27.17
CA GLY A 363 24.97 -9.99 -28.54
C GLY A 363 24.74 -11.41 -29.02
N TYR A 364 24.57 -12.38 -28.12
CA TYR A 364 24.19 -13.75 -28.46
C TYR A 364 23.09 -14.30 -27.54
N HIS A 365 22.24 -15.14 -28.15
CA HIS A 365 21.20 -15.90 -27.46
C HIS A 365 21.27 -17.38 -27.86
N TYR A 366 20.77 -18.25 -26.99
CA TYR A 366 20.47 -19.64 -27.33
C TYR A 366 19.00 -19.78 -27.66
N VAL A 367 18.71 -20.46 -28.77
CA VAL A 367 17.37 -20.96 -29.11
C VAL A 367 17.38 -22.46 -28.90
N GLY A 368 16.44 -22.97 -28.10
CA GLY A 368 16.27 -24.41 -27.92
C GLY A 368 17.09 -25.02 -26.77
N ALA A 369 17.62 -24.20 -25.85
CA ALA A 369 18.37 -24.67 -24.68
C ALA A 369 17.48 -25.55 -23.81
N LYS A 370 17.91 -26.78 -23.52
CA LYS A 370 17.07 -27.81 -22.90
C LYS A 370 17.38 -28.02 -21.42
N GLN A 371 16.35 -27.94 -20.59
CA GLN A 371 16.47 -28.26 -19.17
C GLN A 371 16.78 -29.76 -18.99
N GLY A 372 17.72 -30.07 -18.08
CA GLY A 372 18.19 -31.43 -17.81
C GLY A 372 19.25 -31.95 -18.80
N GLU A 373 19.56 -31.19 -19.86
CA GLU A 373 20.63 -31.50 -20.81
C GLU A 373 21.67 -30.37 -20.87
N ASP A 374 21.24 -29.15 -21.16
CA ASP A 374 22.11 -27.98 -21.36
C ASP A 374 22.27 -27.13 -20.08
N PHE A 375 21.28 -27.18 -19.18
CA PHE A 375 21.29 -26.50 -17.89
C PHE A 375 20.37 -27.21 -16.88
N GLU A 376 20.54 -26.89 -15.59
CA GLU A 376 19.70 -27.41 -14.51
C GLU A 376 19.03 -26.28 -13.74
N VAL A 377 17.78 -26.51 -13.33
CA VAL A 377 17.01 -25.58 -12.49
C VAL A 377 17.09 -26.09 -11.05
N SER A 378 17.66 -25.29 -10.15
CA SER A 378 17.86 -25.64 -8.74
C SER A 378 16.58 -25.52 -7.91
N GLY A 379 15.60 -24.73 -8.35
CA GLY A 379 14.34 -24.54 -7.64
C GLY A 379 13.25 -23.91 -8.50
N TRP A 380 12.00 -24.18 -8.12
CA TRP A 380 10.80 -23.63 -8.76
C TRP A 380 9.99 -22.84 -7.74
N ALA A 381 9.51 -21.66 -8.13
CA ALA A 381 8.71 -20.79 -7.27
C ALA A 381 7.74 -19.94 -8.12
N ASP A 382 6.73 -19.35 -7.49
CA ASP A 382 6.01 -18.22 -8.10
C ASP A 382 6.91 -17.00 -8.01
N LEU A 383 7.37 -16.50 -9.16
CA LEU A 383 8.31 -15.38 -9.27
C LEU A 383 7.74 -14.22 -10.09
N CYS A 384 6.61 -14.40 -10.78
CA CYS A 384 6.08 -13.38 -11.67
C CYS A 384 5.28 -12.30 -10.93
N VAL A 385 5.36 -11.06 -11.41
CA VAL A 385 4.34 -10.04 -11.14
C VAL A 385 3.08 -10.42 -11.92
N THR A 386 1.95 -10.53 -11.24
CA THR A 386 0.68 -10.90 -11.86
C THR A 386 0.14 -9.74 -12.68
N LYS A 387 -0.44 -10.01 -13.86
CA LYS A 387 -0.98 -8.97 -14.74
C LYS A 387 -2.38 -9.30 -15.27
N PRO A 388 -3.11 -8.31 -15.82
CA PRO A 388 -4.38 -8.56 -16.49
C PRO A 388 -4.21 -9.56 -17.65
N GLY A 389 -5.14 -10.51 -17.75
CA GLY A 389 -5.08 -11.62 -18.72
C GLY A 389 -4.57 -12.94 -18.15
N ASP A 390 -3.81 -12.91 -17.04
CA ASP A 390 -3.38 -14.13 -16.34
C ASP A 390 -4.58 -14.92 -15.79
N GLU A 391 -4.39 -16.20 -15.50
CA GLU A 391 -5.46 -17.04 -14.97
C GLU A 391 -5.72 -16.75 -13.49
N CYS A 392 -7.00 -16.56 -13.15
CA CYS A 392 -7.41 -16.42 -11.76
C CYS A 392 -7.12 -17.70 -10.95
N PRO A 393 -6.46 -17.62 -9.79
CA PRO A 393 -6.13 -18.80 -8.98
C PRO A 393 -7.36 -19.52 -8.42
N CYS A 394 -8.52 -18.85 -8.37
CA CYS A 394 -9.76 -19.44 -7.85
C CYS A 394 -10.60 -20.14 -8.93
N CYS A 395 -10.57 -19.66 -10.18
CA CYS A 395 -11.52 -20.13 -11.21
C CYS A 395 -10.94 -20.28 -12.62
N HIS A 396 -9.65 -19.99 -12.82
CA HIS A 396 -8.92 -20.09 -14.08
C HIS A 396 -9.45 -19.23 -15.24
N LYS A 397 -10.35 -18.27 -14.96
CA LYS A 397 -10.73 -17.25 -15.94
C LYS A 397 -9.70 -16.12 -15.97
N PRO A 398 -9.57 -15.38 -17.09
CA PRO A 398 -8.67 -14.23 -17.18
C PRO A 398 -8.94 -13.16 -16.12
N LEU A 399 -7.88 -12.60 -15.55
CA LEU A 399 -7.93 -11.47 -14.62
C LEU A 399 -8.13 -10.14 -15.35
N GLU A 400 -8.85 -9.22 -14.72
CA GLU A 400 -9.03 -7.83 -15.15
C GLU A 400 -8.14 -6.89 -14.33
N GLY A 401 -7.73 -5.77 -14.95
CA GLY A 401 -6.84 -4.78 -14.35
C GLY A 401 -7.57 -3.53 -13.88
N ASP A 402 -7.19 -3.02 -12.71
CA ASP A 402 -7.63 -1.73 -12.17
C ASP A 402 -6.46 -1.00 -11.49
N ARG A 403 -6.66 0.28 -11.16
CA ARG A 403 -5.76 1.05 -10.28
C ARG A 403 -6.47 1.51 -9.03
N GLY A 404 -5.74 1.54 -7.92
CA GLY A 404 -6.29 1.81 -6.59
C GLY A 404 -5.46 2.78 -5.76
N ILE A 405 -6.15 3.58 -4.96
CA ILE A 405 -5.57 4.32 -3.85
C ILE A 405 -5.80 3.50 -2.58
N GLU A 406 -4.73 3.03 -1.95
CA GLU A 406 -4.79 2.29 -0.69
C GLU A 406 -5.22 3.22 0.45
N VAL A 407 -6.50 3.17 0.82
CA VAL A 407 -7.07 4.05 1.86
C VAL A 407 -6.98 3.44 3.26
N SER A 408 -6.94 2.11 3.35
CA SER A 408 -6.84 1.41 4.62
C SER A 408 -6.31 -0.02 4.46
N GLN A 409 -5.76 -0.59 5.52
CA GLN A 409 -5.20 -1.93 5.52
C GLN A 409 -5.38 -2.61 6.90
N VAL A 410 -5.56 -3.93 6.90
CA VAL A 410 -5.72 -4.77 8.09
C VAL A 410 -4.69 -5.90 8.08
N PHE A 411 -4.07 -6.17 9.22
CA PHE A 411 -2.97 -7.13 9.35
C PHE A 411 -3.17 -8.10 10.51
N GLN A 412 -2.74 -9.35 10.29
CA GLN A 412 -2.49 -10.32 11.37
C GLN A 412 -0.98 -10.35 11.68
N LEU A 413 -0.58 -9.65 12.74
CA LEU A 413 0.82 -9.51 13.15
C LEU A 413 1.38 -10.77 13.84
N GLY A 414 0.50 -11.60 14.41
CA GLY A 414 0.91 -12.74 15.22
C GLY A 414 1.68 -12.28 16.46
N THR A 415 2.82 -12.90 16.75
CA THR A 415 3.59 -12.67 17.98
C THR A 415 4.85 -11.82 17.78
N LYS A 416 5.05 -11.22 16.60
CA LYS A 416 6.28 -10.47 16.23
C LYS A 416 6.72 -9.45 17.28
N TYR A 417 5.81 -8.56 17.69
CA TYR A 417 6.09 -7.50 18.66
C TYR A 417 6.04 -7.99 20.10
N SER A 418 5.09 -8.87 20.42
CA SER A 418 4.94 -9.39 21.78
C SER A 418 6.11 -10.28 22.21
N GLU A 419 6.71 -11.05 21.30
CA GLU A 419 7.93 -11.82 21.58
C GLU A 419 9.15 -10.93 21.75
N SER A 420 9.43 -10.06 20.78
CA SER A 420 10.60 -9.17 20.80
C SER A 420 10.59 -8.24 22.02
N MET A 421 9.42 -7.67 22.34
CA MET A 421 9.26 -6.75 23.47
C MET A 421 8.86 -7.43 24.78
N LYS A 422 8.75 -8.77 24.81
CA LYS A 422 8.37 -9.56 26.01
C LYS A 422 7.03 -9.12 26.62
N ALA A 423 6.02 -8.88 25.79
CA ALA A 423 4.65 -8.58 26.21
C ALA A 423 3.84 -9.88 26.32
N PHE A 424 3.68 -10.37 27.55
CA PHE A 424 3.10 -11.69 27.84
C PHE A 424 1.88 -11.61 28.77
N TYR A 425 0.99 -12.59 28.67
CA TYR A 425 -0.13 -12.79 29.60
C TYR A 425 -0.09 -14.20 30.22
N LEU A 426 -0.81 -14.41 31.33
CA LEU A 426 -1.03 -15.73 31.90
C LEU A 426 -2.24 -16.42 31.27
N ASP A 427 -2.02 -17.58 30.66
CA ASP A 427 -3.07 -18.43 30.09
C ASP A 427 -3.91 -19.15 31.17
N GLU A 428 -4.91 -19.92 30.74
CA GLU A 428 -5.80 -20.68 31.64
C GLU A 428 -5.06 -21.65 32.57
N LYS A 429 -3.86 -22.08 32.18
CA LYS A 429 -3.00 -23.01 32.93
C LYS A 429 -1.96 -22.28 33.77
N GLY A 430 -1.97 -20.95 33.78
CA GLY A 430 -1.02 -20.12 34.49
C GLY A 430 0.37 -20.06 33.84
N LYS A 431 0.50 -20.40 32.55
CA LYS A 431 1.74 -20.28 31.79
C LYS A 431 1.79 -18.92 31.08
N GLN A 432 2.97 -18.32 31.01
CA GLN A 432 3.19 -17.12 30.22
C GLN A 432 3.16 -17.44 28.72
N GLN A 433 2.38 -16.66 27.98
CA GLN A 433 2.26 -16.73 26.53
C GLN A 433 2.38 -15.31 25.93
N PRO A 434 2.98 -15.16 24.74
CA PRO A 434 2.93 -13.91 24.00
C PRO A 434 1.53 -13.56 23.52
N PHE A 435 1.21 -12.27 23.51
CA PHE A 435 -0.02 -11.80 22.86
C PHE A 435 0.02 -12.11 21.37
N ILE A 436 -1.07 -12.64 20.83
CA ILE A 436 -1.31 -12.67 19.39
C ILE A 436 -1.90 -11.31 19.02
N MET A 437 -1.34 -10.63 18.03
CA MET A 437 -1.67 -9.24 17.72
C MET A 437 -2.25 -9.06 16.32
N GLY A 438 -3.17 -8.11 16.20
CA GLY A 438 -3.62 -7.53 14.94
C GLY A 438 -3.33 -6.03 14.90
N CYS A 439 -3.13 -5.47 13.70
CA CYS A 439 -3.11 -4.02 13.53
C CYS A 439 -3.89 -3.58 12.31
N TYR A 440 -4.45 -2.38 12.37
CA TYR A 440 -5.44 -1.91 11.42
C TYR A 440 -5.29 -0.40 11.18
N GLY A 441 -4.91 0.00 9.97
CA GLY A 441 -4.70 1.40 9.57
C GLY A 441 -5.77 1.96 8.62
N ILE A 442 -6.21 3.21 8.80
CA ILE A 442 -6.95 4.00 7.80
C ILE A 442 -6.19 5.32 7.62
N GLY A 443 -5.76 5.64 6.41
CA GLY A 443 -5.19 6.94 6.09
C GLY A 443 -6.31 7.98 6.01
N VAL A 444 -6.57 8.72 7.08
CA VAL A 444 -7.71 9.66 7.17
C VAL A 444 -7.56 10.79 6.16
N THR A 445 -6.39 11.42 6.09
CA THR A 445 -6.12 12.49 5.10
C THR A 445 -6.07 11.94 3.67
N ARG A 446 -5.59 10.71 3.49
CA ARG A 446 -5.57 10.04 2.18
C ARG A 446 -6.99 9.73 1.70
N THR A 447 -7.86 9.27 2.60
CA THR A 447 -9.30 9.03 2.36
C THR A 447 -9.97 10.30 1.86
N LEU A 448 -9.69 11.46 2.47
CA LEU A 448 -10.20 12.75 2.01
C LEU A 448 -9.84 13.03 0.55
N ALA A 449 -8.58 12.83 0.16
CA ALA A 449 -8.17 13.01 -1.23
C ALA A 449 -8.75 11.94 -2.17
N ALA A 450 -8.86 10.69 -1.73
CA ALA A 450 -9.48 9.61 -2.51
C ALA A 450 -10.96 9.90 -2.81
N ILE A 451 -11.70 10.47 -1.86
CA ILE A 451 -13.07 10.95 -2.09
C ILE A 451 -13.07 11.97 -3.23
N VAL A 452 -12.16 12.95 -3.21
CA VAL A 452 -12.11 13.96 -4.27
C VAL A 452 -11.69 13.34 -5.61
N GLU A 453 -10.76 12.39 -5.65
CA GLU A 453 -10.35 11.70 -6.88
C GLU A 453 -11.51 10.92 -7.54
N GLN A 454 -12.47 10.44 -6.76
CA GLN A 454 -13.65 9.76 -7.31
C GLN A 454 -14.84 10.70 -7.58
N HIS A 455 -14.87 11.84 -6.90
CA HIS A 455 -16.03 12.73 -6.90
C HIS A 455 -15.66 14.15 -7.31
N PHE A 456 -15.39 14.34 -8.59
CA PHE A 456 -15.20 15.66 -9.19
C PHE A 456 -15.76 15.74 -10.61
N ASP A 457 -15.92 16.96 -11.11
CA ASP A 457 -16.23 17.26 -12.51
C ASP A 457 -15.45 18.51 -12.96
N GLU A 458 -15.77 19.03 -14.16
CA GLU A 458 -15.10 20.21 -14.70
C GLU A 458 -15.31 21.49 -13.88
N ASN A 459 -16.30 21.52 -12.98
CA ASN A 459 -16.66 22.68 -12.17
C ASN A 459 -16.15 22.60 -10.73
N GLY A 460 -15.82 21.41 -10.23
CA GLY A 460 -15.17 21.26 -8.93
C GLY A 460 -15.44 19.92 -8.24
N ILE A 461 -15.38 19.96 -6.91
CA ILE A 461 -15.55 18.77 -6.05
C ILE A 461 -17.03 18.48 -5.86
N LYS A 462 -17.41 17.20 -5.97
CA LYS A 462 -18.77 16.68 -5.76
C LYS A 462 -18.87 15.87 -4.47
N TRP A 463 -18.67 16.52 -3.34
CA TRP A 463 -18.65 15.83 -2.04
C TRP A 463 -19.86 14.90 -1.82
N PRO A 464 -19.64 13.64 -1.40
CA PRO A 464 -20.71 12.84 -0.82
C PRO A 464 -21.35 13.59 0.34
N VAL A 465 -22.67 13.53 0.45
CA VAL A 465 -23.44 14.34 1.44
C VAL A 465 -22.97 14.10 2.89
N THR A 466 -22.46 12.91 3.18
CA THR A 466 -21.96 12.49 4.50
C THR A 466 -20.70 13.23 4.94
N VAL A 467 -19.89 13.72 3.99
CA VAL A 467 -18.60 14.38 4.26
C VAL A 467 -18.53 15.81 3.74
N ALA A 468 -19.57 16.30 3.05
CA ALA A 468 -19.61 17.66 2.54
C ALA A 468 -19.42 18.69 3.68
N PRO A 469 -18.65 19.78 3.47
CA PRO A 469 -18.37 20.77 4.51
C PRO A 469 -19.62 21.58 4.91
N ALA A 470 -20.63 21.61 4.04
CA ALA A 470 -21.97 22.10 4.32
C ALA A 470 -22.96 21.34 3.42
N HIS A 471 -24.17 21.12 3.91
CA HIS A 471 -25.26 20.48 3.16
C HIS A 471 -25.92 21.46 2.18
N VAL A 472 -26.00 22.75 2.53
CA VAL A 472 -26.66 23.78 1.71
C VAL A 472 -25.81 25.05 1.66
N CYS A 473 -25.64 25.60 0.46
CA CYS A 473 -25.09 26.93 0.25
C CYS A 473 -26.21 27.87 -0.23
N VAL A 474 -26.54 28.87 0.57
CA VAL A 474 -27.51 29.92 0.21
C VAL A 474 -26.75 31.10 -0.35
N LEU A 475 -27.04 31.48 -1.60
CA LEU A 475 -26.38 32.59 -2.29
C LEU A 475 -27.31 33.81 -2.36
N ALA A 476 -26.92 34.93 -1.75
CA ALA A 476 -27.67 36.18 -1.86
C ALA A 476 -27.28 36.95 -3.14
N VAL A 477 -28.06 36.81 -4.21
CA VAL A 477 -27.80 37.49 -5.50
C VAL A 477 -28.35 38.92 -5.49
N GLY A 478 -27.66 39.83 -4.79
CA GLY A 478 -28.03 41.24 -4.69
C GLY A 478 -27.69 41.85 -3.33
N LYS A 479 -27.94 43.15 -3.17
CA LYS A 479 -27.70 43.87 -1.90
C LYS A 479 -28.96 44.48 -1.29
N ASP A 480 -30.12 44.26 -1.90
CA ASP A 480 -31.39 44.79 -1.41
C ASP A 480 -31.78 44.08 -0.11
N ASP A 481 -32.25 44.84 0.88
CA ASP A 481 -32.60 44.31 2.21
C ASP A 481 -33.57 43.13 2.13
N TYR A 482 -34.55 43.19 1.23
CA TYR A 482 -35.49 42.10 0.99
C TYR A 482 -34.81 40.78 0.57
N ILE A 483 -33.75 40.85 -0.25
CA ILE A 483 -32.99 39.66 -0.71
C ILE A 483 -32.16 39.11 0.46
N LEU A 484 -31.48 39.98 1.20
CA LEU A 484 -30.65 39.59 2.33
C LEU A 484 -31.47 38.98 3.47
N GLU A 485 -32.64 39.55 3.77
CA GLU A 485 -33.59 39.02 4.76
C GLU A 485 -34.14 37.66 4.32
N ALA A 486 -34.50 37.51 3.04
CA ALA A 486 -34.99 36.23 2.51
C ALA A 486 -33.90 35.14 2.56
N ALA A 487 -32.66 35.46 2.16
CA ALA A 487 -31.53 34.53 2.20
C ALA A 487 -31.20 34.10 3.64
N ALA A 488 -31.16 35.06 4.58
CA ALA A 488 -30.95 34.76 6.00
C ALA A 488 -32.06 33.86 6.57
N LYS A 489 -33.32 34.14 6.23
CA LYS A 489 -34.46 33.30 6.65
C LYS A 489 -34.37 31.88 6.10
N ILE A 490 -34.05 31.72 4.81
CA ILE A 490 -33.85 30.39 4.21
C ILE A 490 -32.72 29.64 4.92
N ALA A 491 -31.59 30.31 5.18
CA ALA A 491 -30.47 29.69 5.87
C ALA A 491 -30.83 29.26 7.30
N GLU A 492 -31.58 30.08 8.04
CA GLU A 492 -32.07 29.76 9.37
C GLU A 492 -33.07 28.60 9.37
N ASP A 493 -34.03 28.60 8.44
CA ASP A 493 -35.02 27.52 8.30
C ASP A 493 -34.33 26.18 7.98
N CYS A 494 -33.35 26.17 7.07
CA CYS A 494 -32.55 24.98 6.77
C CYS A 494 -31.72 24.51 7.97
N ALA A 495 -31.06 25.44 8.68
CA ALA A 495 -30.26 25.10 9.86
C ALA A 495 -31.14 24.54 11.00
N ASN A 496 -32.33 25.09 11.21
CA ASN A 496 -33.29 24.59 12.20
C ASN A 496 -33.85 23.20 11.83
N ALA A 497 -33.80 22.81 10.57
CA ALA A 497 -34.10 21.45 10.11
C ALA A 497 -32.94 20.45 10.33
N GLY A 498 -31.81 20.89 10.90
CA GLY A 498 -30.63 20.07 11.18
C GLY A 498 -29.62 20.00 10.04
N LEU A 499 -29.76 20.84 9.01
CA LEU A 499 -28.78 20.94 7.93
C LEU A 499 -27.62 21.85 8.34
N GLU A 500 -26.47 21.62 7.73
CA GLU A 500 -25.30 22.48 7.91
C GLU A 500 -25.31 23.44 6.74
N VAL A 501 -25.34 24.73 7.03
CA VAL A 501 -25.63 25.75 6.03
C VAL A 501 -24.51 26.78 6.00
N VAL A 502 -24.14 27.20 4.79
CA VAL A 502 -23.34 28.40 4.55
C VAL A 502 -24.18 29.44 3.80
N LEU A 503 -24.15 30.68 4.26
CA LEU A 503 -24.74 31.85 3.60
C LEU A 503 -23.60 32.68 3.00
N ASP A 504 -23.64 32.86 1.67
CA ASP A 504 -22.74 33.73 0.89
C ASP A 504 -23.38 35.10 0.62
#